data_AF-K4IFW7-F1
#
_entry.id   AF-K4IFW7-F1
#
_cell.length_a   1.000
_cell.length_b   1.000
_cell.length_c   1.000
_cell.angle_alpha   90.00
_cell.angle_beta   90.00
_cell.angle_gamma   90.00
#
_symmetry.space_group_name_H-M   'P 1'
#
loop_
_entity.id
_entity.type
_entity.pdbx_description
1 polymer ?
#
loop_
_entity_poly.entity_id
_entity_poly.type
_entity_poly.pdbx_seq_one_letter_code
_entity_poly.pdbx_strand_id
1 'polypeptide(L)'
;MKRQLFFGHLLTLFIGGLIYVAFRTDSLLMFKWFSAASIDTPIELIRGMTLTAKNSLPDWFLFSLPDGLWIFSYTSLVLLIWRNKINRENFFWIAIIPILIILSELGQLFNIVPGTFDLIDVLLYSLGAILPILIFTEYLNFKTETI
;
A
#
# COMPACT_ATOMS: atom_id res chain seq x y z
N MET A 1 8.72 15.88 -8.15
CA MET A 1 8.16 15.01 -9.22
C MET A 1 8.94 13.69 -9.39
N LYS A 2 10.17 13.66 -9.94
CA LYS A 2 10.92 12.39 -10.15
C LYS A 2 11.13 11.56 -8.87
N ARG A 3 11.50 12.22 -7.76
CA ARG A 3 11.69 11.55 -6.45
C ARG A 3 10.40 10.93 -5.91
N GLN A 4 9.27 11.63 -6.05
CA GLN A 4 7.96 11.13 -5.63
C GLN A 4 7.51 9.93 -6.48
N LEU A 5 7.72 9.98 -7.79
CA LEU A 5 7.42 8.83 -8.65
C LEU A 5 8.26 7.61 -8.23
N PHE A 6 9.56 7.79 -8.03
CA PHE A 6 10.44 6.68 -7.69
C PHE A 6 10.24 6.17 -6.27
N PHE A 7 10.48 7.02 -5.26
CA PHE A 7 10.41 6.62 -3.85
C PHE A 7 8.98 6.48 -3.37
N GLY A 8 8.09 7.37 -3.80
CA GLY A 8 6.74 7.41 -3.29
C GLY A 8 5.82 6.36 -3.92
N HIS A 9 5.96 6.09 -5.21
CA HIS A 9 5.12 5.14 -5.93
C HIS A 9 5.84 3.82 -6.25
N LEU A 10 6.90 3.85 -7.06
CA LEU A 10 7.51 2.62 -7.60
C LEU A 10 8.14 1.76 -6.51
N LEU A 11 8.93 2.37 -5.61
CA LEU A 11 9.64 1.65 -4.56
C LEU A 11 8.68 1.01 -3.55
N THR A 12 7.69 1.76 -3.09
CA THR A 12 6.70 1.28 -2.10
C THR A 12 5.81 0.19 -2.69
N LEU A 13 5.36 0.34 -3.93
CA LEU A 13 4.61 -0.70 -4.65
C LEU A 13 5.43 -1.98 -4.76
N PHE A 14 6.69 -1.84 -5.19
CA PHE A 14 7.58 -2.96 -5.41
C PHE A 14 7.89 -3.70 -4.10
N ILE A 15 8.20 -2.98 -3.02
CA ILE A 15 8.48 -3.59 -1.71
C ILE A 15 7.24 -4.32 -1.18
N GLY A 16 6.05 -3.70 -1.23
CA GLY A 16 4.82 -4.37 -0.81
C GLY A 16 4.54 -5.64 -1.63
N GLY A 17 4.74 -5.57 -2.94
CA GLY A 17 4.64 -6.72 -3.84
C GLY A 17 5.64 -7.83 -3.50
N LEU A 18 6.90 -7.49 -3.25
CA LEU A 18 7.94 -8.46 -2.87
C LEU A 18 7.61 -9.18 -1.56
N ILE A 19 7.11 -8.47 -0.54
CA ILE A 19 6.69 -9.09 0.71
C ILE A 19 5.57 -10.11 0.44
N TYR A 20 4.58 -9.74 -0.39
CA TYR A 20 3.49 -10.64 -0.77
C TYR A 20 4.00 -11.90 -1.45
N VAL A 21 4.84 -11.75 -2.48
CA VAL A 21 5.40 -12.86 -3.25
C VAL A 21 6.26 -13.77 -2.38
N ALA A 22 7.07 -13.19 -1.49
CA ALA A 22 8.01 -13.93 -0.66
C ALA A 22 7.36 -14.70 0.49
N PHE A 23 6.30 -14.17 1.12
CA PHE A 23 5.83 -14.69 2.41
C PHE A 23 4.37 -15.14 2.46
N ARG A 24 3.50 -14.70 1.53
CA ARG A 24 2.08 -15.06 1.58
C ARG A 24 1.83 -16.50 1.10
N THR A 25 0.64 -17.02 1.38
CA THR A 25 0.24 -18.36 0.97
C THR A 25 0.18 -18.47 -0.55
N ASP A 26 0.56 -19.61 -1.09
CA ASP A 26 0.55 -19.91 -2.53
C ASP A 26 -0.88 -20.11 -3.10
N SER A 27 -1.89 -20.20 -2.24
CA SER A 27 -3.31 -20.25 -2.61
C SER A 27 -3.85 -18.96 -3.25
N LEU A 28 -3.11 -17.85 -3.16
CA LEU A 28 -3.50 -16.56 -3.73
C LEU A 28 -3.49 -16.58 -5.26
N LEU A 29 -4.41 -15.81 -5.87
CA LEU A 29 -4.61 -15.77 -7.32
C LEU A 29 -3.33 -15.45 -8.11
N MET A 30 -2.44 -14.60 -7.57
CA MET A 30 -1.19 -14.21 -8.25
C MET A 30 -0.28 -15.41 -8.57
N PHE A 31 -0.30 -16.48 -7.77
CA PHE A 31 0.50 -17.67 -8.05
C PHE A 31 0.00 -18.44 -9.27
N LYS A 32 -1.31 -18.38 -9.55
CA LYS A 32 -1.85 -18.89 -10.82
C LYS A 32 -1.34 -18.08 -12.01
N TRP A 33 -1.20 -16.77 -11.86
CA TRP A 33 -0.62 -15.92 -12.90
C TRP A 33 0.87 -16.18 -13.10
N PHE A 34 1.63 -16.41 -12.03
CA PHE A 34 3.05 -16.78 -12.12
C PHE A 34 3.26 -18.10 -12.86
N SER A 35 2.44 -19.11 -12.55
CA SER A 35 2.45 -20.38 -13.27
C SER A 35 2.08 -20.19 -14.75
N ALA A 36 1.04 -19.38 -15.05
CA ALA A 36 0.65 -19.08 -16.43
C ALA A 36 1.74 -18.33 -17.22
N ALA A 37 2.57 -17.54 -16.54
CA ALA A 37 3.72 -16.85 -17.12
C ALA A 37 5.02 -17.67 -17.10
N SER A 38 4.98 -18.93 -16.63
CA SER A 38 6.14 -19.82 -16.49
C SER A 38 7.28 -19.23 -15.65
N ILE A 39 6.92 -18.49 -14.59
CA ILE A 39 7.87 -17.92 -13.61
C ILE A 39 7.71 -18.54 -12.21
N ASP A 40 6.98 -19.65 -12.07
CA ASP A 40 6.82 -20.40 -10.82
C ASP A 40 8.17 -20.81 -10.21
N THR A 41 9.06 -21.40 -10.99
CA THR A 41 10.36 -21.91 -10.51
C THR A 41 11.22 -20.84 -9.82
N PRO A 42 11.51 -19.66 -10.41
CA PRO A 42 12.27 -18.62 -9.70
C PRO A 42 11.54 -18.09 -8.46
N ILE A 43 10.20 -18.04 -8.48
CA ILE A 43 9.40 -17.62 -7.32
C ILE A 43 9.49 -18.64 -6.19
N GLU A 44 9.42 -19.95 -6.48
CA GLU A 44 9.57 -21.02 -5.49
C GLU A 44 10.96 -21.03 -4.87
N LEU A 45 12.02 -20.77 -5.64
CA LEU A 45 13.38 -20.65 -5.11
C LEU A 45 13.50 -19.52 -4.07
N ILE A 46 12.95 -18.34 -4.38
CA ILE A 46 12.94 -17.21 -3.44
C ILE A 46 12.15 -17.60 -2.18
N ARG A 47 10.98 -18.22 -2.36
CA ARG A 47 10.07 -18.60 -1.27
C ARG A 47 10.64 -19.69 -0.37
N GLY A 48 11.39 -20.65 -0.90
CA GLY A 48 12.06 -21.67 -0.10
C GLY A 48 13.01 -21.07 0.95
N MET A 49 13.65 -19.95 0.61
CA MET A 49 14.52 -19.21 1.54
C MET A 49 13.70 -18.36 2.52
N THR A 50 12.69 -17.64 2.04
CA THR A 50 11.96 -16.64 2.85
C THR A 50 10.93 -17.27 3.80
N LEU A 51 10.27 -18.36 3.40
CA LEU A 51 9.27 -19.02 4.25
C LEU A 51 9.88 -19.61 5.52
N THR A 52 11.15 -20.03 5.48
CA THR A 52 11.88 -20.48 6.68
C THR A 52 12.05 -19.34 7.70
N ALA A 53 12.21 -18.11 7.23
CA ALA A 53 12.35 -16.92 8.07
C ALA A 53 11.01 -16.28 8.47
N LYS A 54 9.88 -16.74 7.91
CA LYS A 54 8.54 -16.17 8.14
C LYS A 54 8.18 -16.08 9.62
N ASN A 55 8.45 -17.14 10.39
CA ASN A 55 8.11 -17.21 11.82
C ASN A 55 8.95 -16.26 12.69
N SER A 56 10.02 -15.69 12.15
CA SER A 56 10.88 -14.71 12.83
C SER A 56 10.44 -13.27 12.56
N LEU A 57 9.47 -13.06 11.66
CA LEU A 57 8.95 -11.74 11.31
C LEU A 57 7.64 -11.49 12.04
N PRO A 58 7.37 -10.25 12.46
CA PRO A 58 6.12 -9.92 13.11
C PRO A 58 4.95 -9.93 12.11
N ASP A 59 3.77 -10.29 12.58
CA ASP A 59 2.56 -10.42 11.75
C ASP A 59 2.24 -9.13 10.98
N TRP A 60 2.38 -7.96 11.61
CA TRP A 60 2.15 -6.67 10.95
C TRP A 60 3.05 -6.45 9.73
N PHE A 61 4.27 -7.00 9.72
CA PHE A 61 5.18 -6.86 8.59
C PHE A 61 4.72 -7.71 7.41
N LEU A 62 4.13 -8.87 7.69
CA LEU A 62 3.71 -9.84 6.69
C LEU A 62 2.31 -9.56 6.14
N PHE A 63 1.41 -9.06 6.99
CA PHE A 63 -0.02 -8.96 6.71
C PHE A 63 -0.49 -7.51 6.52
N SER A 64 0.03 -6.56 7.29
CA SER A 64 -0.45 -5.18 7.27
C SER A 64 0.41 -4.23 6.44
N LEU A 65 1.74 -4.38 6.53
CA LEU A 65 2.71 -3.48 5.89
C LEU A 65 2.57 -3.40 4.36
N PRO A 66 2.40 -4.51 3.62
CA PRO A 66 2.30 -4.44 2.16
C PRO A 66 1.14 -3.56 1.69
N ASP A 67 -0.02 -3.72 2.32
CA ASP A 67 -1.23 -3.00 2.00
C ASP A 67 -1.08 -1.50 2.34
N GLY A 68 -0.49 -1.17 3.50
CA GLY A 68 -0.13 0.21 3.84
C GLY A 68 0.83 0.85 2.83
N LEU A 69 1.83 0.11 2.35
CA LEU A 69 2.75 0.55 1.30
C LEU A 69 2.04 0.76 -0.05
N TRP A 70 1.05 -0.06 -0.38
CA TRP A 70 0.25 0.11 -1.59
C TRP A 70 -0.64 1.36 -1.52
N ILE A 71 -1.24 1.66 -0.37
CA ILE A 71 -2.00 2.91 -0.18
C ILE A 71 -1.06 4.12 -0.25
N PHE A 72 0.14 4.02 0.34
CA PHE A 72 1.17 5.04 0.19
C PHE A 72 1.53 5.27 -1.28
N SER A 73 1.73 4.18 -2.01
CA SER A 73 2.06 4.20 -3.44
C SER A 73 0.97 4.85 -4.28
N TYR A 74 -0.28 4.43 -4.05
CA TYR A 74 -1.45 4.97 -4.70
C TYR A 74 -1.58 6.47 -4.46
N THR A 75 -1.58 6.88 -3.20
CA THR A 75 -1.77 8.29 -2.82
C THR A 75 -0.65 9.15 -3.37
N SER A 76 0.60 8.68 -3.33
CA SER A 76 1.75 9.35 -3.95
C SER A 76 1.57 9.55 -5.45
N LEU A 77 1.06 8.56 -6.17
CA LEU A 77 0.84 8.63 -7.60
C LEU A 77 -0.31 9.57 -7.96
N VAL A 78 -1.46 9.47 -7.26
CA VAL A 78 -2.62 10.33 -7.53
C VAL A 78 -2.27 11.79 -7.25
N LEU A 79 -1.57 12.09 -6.16
CA LEU A 79 -1.05 13.43 -5.89
C LEU A 79 -0.15 13.93 -7.02
N LEU A 80 0.75 13.07 -7.51
CA LEU A 80 1.67 13.44 -8.60
C LEU A 80 0.92 13.81 -9.89
N ILE A 81 -0.13 13.05 -10.25
CA ILE A 81 -0.99 13.33 -11.41
C ILE A 81 -1.58 14.73 -11.31
N TRP A 82 -2.00 15.14 -10.11
CA TRP A 82 -2.59 16.45 -9.83
C TRP A 82 -1.56 17.51 -9.40
N ARG A 83 -0.29 17.32 -9.73
CA ARG A 83 0.81 18.25 -9.41
C ARG A 83 0.84 18.64 -7.92
N ASN A 84 0.53 17.68 -7.07
CA ASN A 84 0.52 17.80 -5.61
C ASN A 84 -0.42 18.86 -5.04
N LYS A 85 -1.46 19.25 -5.78
CA LYS A 85 -2.52 20.14 -5.30
C LYS A 85 -3.75 19.32 -4.94
N ILE A 86 -4.39 19.66 -3.83
CA ILE A 86 -5.67 19.09 -3.42
C ILE A 86 -6.75 20.14 -3.65
N ASN A 87 -7.78 19.79 -4.41
CA ASN A 87 -8.95 20.62 -4.69
C ASN A 87 -10.22 19.75 -4.74
N ARG A 88 -11.38 20.38 -4.92
CA ARG A 88 -12.67 19.66 -4.92
C ARG A 88 -12.79 18.62 -6.05
N GLU A 89 -12.13 18.85 -7.17
CA GLU A 89 -12.21 17.98 -8.36
C GLU A 89 -11.41 16.68 -8.18
N ASN A 90 -10.27 16.76 -7.46
CA ASN A 90 -9.38 15.61 -7.28
C ASN A 90 -9.48 14.95 -5.91
N PHE A 91 -10.11 15.59 -4.92
CA PHE A 91 -10.25 15.04 -3.57
C PHE A 91 -10.88 13.65 -3.56
N PHE A 92 -11.92 13.45 -4.39
CA PHE A 92 -12.57 12.14 -4.55
C PHE A 92 -11.57 11.05 -4.96
N TRP A 93 -10.72 11.33 -5.94
CA TRP A 93 -9.70 10.39 -6.42
C TRP A 93 -8.60 10.15 -5.41
N ILE A 94 -8.26 11.11 -4.56
CA ILE A 94 -7.28 10.91 -3.49
C ILE A 94 -7.87 10.03 -2.39
N ALA A 95 -9.15 10.24 -2.05
CA ALA A 95 -9.78 9.65 -0.87
C ALA A 95 -10.42 8.28 -1.11
N ILE A 96 -10.82 7.95 -2.35
CA ILE A 96 -11.65 6.77 -2.62
C ILE A 96 -11.01 5.45 -2.16
N ILE A 97 -9.76 5.17 -2.52
CA ILE A 97 -9.11 3.90 -2.14
C ILE A 97 -8.85 3.83 -0.63
N PRO A 98 -8.24 4.84 0.03
CA PRO A 98 -8.10 4.85 1.48
C PRO A 98 -9.42 4.62 2.24
N ILE A 99 -10.48 5.33 1.82
CA ILE A 99 -11.80 5.21 2.46
C ILE A 99 -12.36 3.80 2.27
N LEU A 100 -12.32 3.26 1.04
CA LEU A 100 -12.88 1.93 0.77
C LEU A 100 -12.19 0.84 1.59
N ILE A 101 -10.85 0.89 1.70
CA ILE A 101 -10.11 -0.09 2.47
C ILE A 101 -10.41 0.01 3.97
N ILE A 102 -10.42 1.23 4.55
CA ILE A 102 -10.74 1.42 5.97
C ILE A 102 -12.19 0.99 6.25
N LEU A 103 -13.13 1.30 5.36
CA LEU A 103 -14.51 0.83 5.46
C LEU A 103 -14.60 -0.70 5.34
N SER A 104 -13.74 -1.34 4.55
CA SER A 104 -13.71 -2.80 4.49
C SER A 104 -13.26 -3.42 5.81
N GLU A 105 -12.27 -2.85 6.50
CA GLU A 105 -11.86 -3.28 7.84
C GLU A 105 -12.98 -3.10 8.87
N LEU A 106 -13.64 -1.94 8.86
CA LEU A 106 -14.82 -1.73 9.71
C LEU A 106 -15.96 -2.70 9.34
N GLY A 107 -16.09 -3.07 8.07
CA GLY A 107 -17.04 -4.09 7.62
C GLY A 107 -16.72 -5.49 8.16
N GLN A 108 -15.45 -5.83 8.33
CA GLN A 108 -15.01 -7.08 8.95
C GLN A 108 -15.39 -7.15 10.43
N LEU A 109 -15.35 -6.02 11.16
CA LEU A 109 -15.81 -5.94 12.56
C LEU A 109 -17.27 -6.40 12.72
N PHE A 110 -18.12 -6.10 11.73
CA PHE A 110 -19.53 -6.48 11.73
C PHE A 110 -19.81 -7.78 10.95
N ASN A 111 -18.77 -8.49 10.49
CA ASN A 111 -18.87 -9.68 9.62
C ASN A 111 -19.65 -9.44 8.31
N ILE A 112 -19.71 -8.19 7.84
CA ILE A 112 -20.32 -7.83 6.55
C ILE A 112 -19.35 -8.15 5.40
N VAL A 113 -18.05 -7.99 5.67
CA VAL A 113 -16.96 -8.29 4.74
C VAL A 113 -16.17 -9.49 5.28
N PRO A 114 -15.83 -10.49 4.45
CA PRO A 114 -14.99 -11.60 4.89
C PRO A 114 -13.58 -11.10 5.22
N GLY A 115 -13.08 -11.43 6.41
CA GLY A 115 -11.76 -11.03 6.88
C GLY A 115 -11.68 -11.07 8.41
N THR A 116 -10.59 -10.54 8.93
CA THR A 116 -10.36 -10.39 10.37
C THR A 116 -9.98 -8.95 10.65
N PHE A 117 -10.85 -8.24 11.37
CA PHE A 117 -10.57 -6.86 11.75
C PHE A 117 -9.25 -6.76 12.53
N ASP A 118 -8.31 -5.94 12.03
CA ASP A 118 -7.04 -5.64 12.67
C ASP A 118 -6.84 -4.12 12.81
N LEU A 119 -6.54 -3.67 14.03
CA LEU A 119 -6.24 -2.27 14.30
C LEU A 119 -4.94 -1.82 13.62
N ILE A 120 -3.99 -2.74 13.41
CA ILE A 120 -2.72 -2.45 12.74
C ILE A 120 -2.96 -2.20 11.24
N ASP A 121 -3.91 -2.91 10.63
CA ASP A 121 -4.32 -2.66 9.24
C ASP A 121 -4.87 -1.23 9.13
N VAL A 122 -5.84 -0.85 9.97
CA VAL A 122 -6.39 0.51 10.00
C VAL A 122 -5.31 1.56 10.21
N LEU A 123 -4.34 1.32 11.12
CA LEU A 123 -3.23 2.22 11.38
C LEU A 123 -2.35 2.39 10.14
N LEU A 124 -1.89 1.31 9.52
CA LEU A 124 -0.99 1.37 8.36
C LEU A 124 -1.70 1.91 7.12
N TYR A 125 -3.01 1.68 6.98
CA TYR A 125 -3.81 2.26 5.90
C TYR A 125 -3.92 3.76 6.06
N SER A 126 -4.19 4.21 7.29
CA SER A 126 -4.26 5.63 7.62
C SER A 126 -2.92 6.33 7.40
N LEU A 127 -1.80 5.71 7.82
CA LEU A 127 -0.46 6.23 7.57
C LEU A 127 -0.13 6.27 6.08
N GLY A 128 -0.47 5.21 5.33
CA GLY A 128 -0.30 5.14 3.88
C GLY A 128 -1.07 6.24 3.16
N ALA A 129 -2.26 6.62 3.65
CA ALA A 129 -3.04 7.70 3.06
C ALA A 129 -2.51 9.10 3.45
N ILE A 130 -2.15 9.30 4.71
CA ILE A 130 -1.83 10.62 5.26
C ILE A 130 -0.39 11.04 4.93
N LEU A 131 0.59 10.14 5.05
CA LEU A 131 2.00 10.50 4.90
C LEU A 131 2.33 11.09 3.51
N PRO A 132 1.87 10.54 2.37
CA PRO A 132 2.12 11.15 1.07
C PRO A 132 1.54 12.56 0.94
N ILE A 133 0.38 12.81 1.55
CA ILE A 133 -0.23 14.15 1.57
C ILE A 133 0.67 15.13 2.31
N LEU A 134 1.13 14.77 3.51
CA LEU A 134 2.01 15.60 4.32
C LEU A 134 3.37 15.84 3.64
N ILE A 135 3.92 14.84 2.96
CA ILE A 135 5.25 14.91 2.36
C ILE A 135 5.23 15.71 1.04
N PHE A 136 4.18 15.56 0.22
CA PHE A 136 4.21 16.05 -1.16
C PHE A 136 3.32 17.26 -1.42
N THR A 137 2.29 17.52 -0.62
CA THR A 137 1.38 18.65 -0.89
C THR A 137 1.91 19.96 -0.35
N GLU A 138 1.69 21.02 -1.12
CA GLU A 138 2.10 22.38 -0.76
C GLU A 138 1.23 23.01 0.34
N TYR A 139 0.15 22.33 0.77
CA TYR A 139 -0.82 22.84 1.75
C TYR A 139 -0.22 23.06 3.16
N LEU A 140 1.01 22.59 3.44
CA LEU A 140 1.75 22.89 4.67
C LEU A 140 2.69 24.10 4.56
N ASN A 141 2.88 24.68 3.37
CA ASN A 141 3.66 25.91 3.16
C ASN A 141 2.76 27.17 3.18
N PHE A 142 1.83 27.28 4.12
CA PHE A 142 1.15 28.56 4.35
C PHE A 142 2.13 29.56 4.98
N LYS A 143 2.44 30.62 4.23
CA LYS A 143 3.17 31.86 4.56
C LYS A 143 4.69 31.82 4.46
N THR A 144 5.17 32.13 3.25
CA THR A 144 6.16 33.21 3.06
C THR A 144 5.90 33.91 1.74
N GLU A 145 4.69 34.46 1.58
CA GLU A 145 4.49 35.61 0.70
C GLU A 145 4.35 36.83 1.61
N THR A 146 5.49 37.43 1.97
CA THR A 146 5.53 38.82 2.43
C THR A 146 5.47 39.71 1.20
N ILE A 147 4.43 40.54 1.18
CA ILE A 147 4.22 41.70 0.31
C ILE A 147 5.45 42.61 0.35
#